data_AF-A0A5C8NFG5-F1
#
_entry.id   AF-A0A5C8NFG5-F1
#
_cell.length_a   1.000
_cell.length_b   1.000
_cell.length_c   1.000
_cell.angle_alpha   90.00
_cell.angle_beta   90.00
_cell.angle_gamma   90.00
#
_symmetry.space_group_name_H-M   'P 1'
#
loop_
_entity.id
_entity.type
_entity.pdbx_description
1 polymer ?
#
loop_
_entity_poly.entity_id
_entity_poly.type
_entity_poly.pdbx_seq_one_letter_code
_entity_poly.pdbx_strand_id
1 'polypeptide(L)'
;MAGINIGLTVADSQTYRHFADEGLFPFVRSGWRDIVMAHPEVWIGLLAAGEIAVGFAFLAAGWWRRVAYAAAIVFHVALMTFGWGFWLWSVPAITILTAGMRHDRPAVAGAS
;
A
#
# COMPACT_ATOMS: atom_id res chain seq x y z
N MET A 1 -12.18 -15.89 -0.85
CA MET A 1 -13.25 -14.99 -1.37
C MET A 1 -12.73 -13.55 -1.56
N ALA A 2 -11.54 -13.34 -2.12
CA ALA A 2 -10.95 -12.00 -2.34
C ALA A 2 -10.78 -11.66 -3.83
N GLY A 3 -10.55 -12.66 -4.70
CA GLY A 3 -10.32 -12.43 -6.13
C GLY A 3 -11.54 -12.02 -6.96
N ILE A 4 -12.76 -12.47 -6.60
CA ILE A 4 -13.98 -12.12 -7.34
C ILE A 4 -14.39 -10.65 -7.08
N ASN A 5 -14.14 -10.13 -5.86
CA ASN A 5 -14.38 -8.72 -5.55
C ASN A 5 -13.40 -7.81 -6.28
N ILE A 6 -12.11 -8.19 -6.41
CA ILE A 6 -11.13 -7.40 -7.18
C ILE A 6 -11.57 -7.25 -8.65
N GLY A 7 -12.10 -8.31 -9.27
CA GLY A 7 -12.61 -8.24 -10.65
C GLY A 7 -13.82 -7.32 -10.82
N LEU A 8 -14.74 -7.30 -9.86
CA LEU A 8 -15.94 -6.43 -9.88
C LEU A 8 -15.63 -4.97 -9.51
N THR A 9 -14.70 -4.71 -8.58
CA THR A 9 -14.32 -3.34 -8.20
C THR A 9 -13.43 -2.68 -9.26
N VAL A 10 -12.63 -3.45 -10.01
CA VAL A 10 -11.93 -2.94 -11.21
C VAL A 10 -12.92 -2.59 -12.32
N ALA A 11 -14.07 -3.28 -12.41
CA ALA A 11 -15.10 -3.01 -13.40
C ALA A 11 -15.92 -1.74 -13.10
N ASP A 12 -16.01 -1.30 -11.84
CA ASP A 12 -16.61 -0.02 -11.46
C ASP A 12 -15.64 0.87 -10.68
N SER A 13 -14.69 1.44 -11.41
CA SER A 13 -13.69 2.37 -10.91
C SER A 13 -14.29 3.62 -10.26
N GLN A 14 -15.58 3.91 -10.47
CA GLN A 14 -16.28 5.01 -9.80
C GLN A 14 -16.47 4.77 -8.30
N THR A 15 -16.40 3.52 -7.84
CA THR A 15 -16.42 3.17 -6.41
C THR A 15 -15.28 3.85 -5.65
N TYR A 16 -14.13 4.06 -6.30
CA TYR A 16 -12.96 4.71 -5.72
C TYR A 16 -13.08 6.24 -5.64
N ARG A 17 -14.11 6.85 -6.25
CA ARG A 17 -14.25 8.32 -6.28
C ARG A 17 -14.27 8.93 -4.88
N HIS A 18 -15.01 8.32 -3.98
CA HIS A 18 -15.23 8.84 -2.62
C HIS A 18 -14.14 8.42 -1.64
N PHE A 19 -13.14 7.64 -2.09
CA PHE A 19 -12.11 7.07 -1.25
C PHE A 19 -11.23 8.12 -0.57
N ALA A 20 -11.02 9.27 -1.21
CA ALA A 20 -10.23 10.36 -0.66
C ALA A 20 -11.07 11.46 0.00
N ASP A 21 -12.40 11.35 0.08
CA ASP A 21 -13.25 12.43 0.58
C ASP A 21 -12.94 12.80 2.03
N GLU A 22 -12.52 11.82 2.84
CA GLU A 22 -12.05 12.00 4.23
C GLU A 22 -10.56 12.35 4.34
N GLY A 23 -9.89 12.62 3.21
CA GLY A 23 -8.47 12.91 3.15
C GLY A 23 -8.07 14.07 4.05
N LEU A 24 -7.07 13.84 4.89
CA LEU A 24 -6.61 14.80 5.92
C LEU A 24 -6.08 16.10 5.32
N PHE A 25 -5.55 16.03 4.10
CA PHE A 25 -4.97 17.18 3.40
C PHE A 25 -5.77 17.56 2.14
N PRO A 26 -5.95 18.85 1.85
CA PRO A 26 -6.60 19.32 0.61
C PRO A 26 -5.92 18.80 -0.66
N PHE A 27 -4.58 18.72 -0.67
CA PHE A 27 -3.83 18.25 -1.84
C PHE A 27 -4.03 16.75 -2.12
N VAL A 28 -4.33 15.94 -1.09
CA VAL A 28 -4.64 14.50 -1.25
C VAL A 28 -6.01 14.36 -1.91
N ARG A 29 -6.99 15.14 -1.44
CA ARG A 29 -8.34 15.20 -2.03
C ARG A 29 -8.32 15.65 -3.48
N SER A 30 -7.64 16.76 -3.78
CA SER A 30 -7.55 17.28 -5.15
C SER A 30 -6.70 16.36 -6.03
N GLY A 31 -5.54 15.89 -5.56
CA GLY A 31 -4.69 14.97 -6.32
C GLY A 31 -5.39 13.65 -6.65
N TRP A 32 -6.19 13.10 -5.73
CA TRP A 32 -7.00 11.92 -6.00
C TRP A 32 -8.03 12.19 -7.10
N ARG A 33 -8.74 13.30 -7.02
CA ARG A 33 -9.78 13.65 -7.99
C ARG A 33 -9.22 14.03 -9.37
N ASP A 34 -8.11 14.73 -9.39
CA ASP A 34 -7.58 15.36 -10.61
C ASP A 34 -6.55 14.47 -11.33
N ILE A 35 -5.85 13.59 -10.60
CA ILE A 35 -4.81 12.71 -11.16
C ILE A 35 -5.28 11.26 -11.19
N VAL A 36 -5.68 10.72 -10.03
CA VAL A 36 -6.03 9.29 -9.91
C VAL A 36 -7.34 9.01 -10.63
N MET A 37 -8.38 9.80 -10.37
CA MET A 37 -9.69 9.64 -11.00
C MET A 37 -9.75 10.14 -12.45
N ALA A 38 -8.69 10.77 -12.98
CA ALA A 38 -8.57 11.06 -14.41
C ALA A 38 -8.33 9.78 -15.23
N HIS A 39 -7.56 8.84 -14.68
CA HIS A 39 -7.27 7.53 -15.29
C HIS A 39 -7.24 6.42 -14.22
N PRO A 40 -8.38 6.14 -13.56
CA PRO A 40 -8.41 5.28 -12.38
C PRO A 40 -7.98 3.85 -12.70
N GLU A 41 -8.31 3.33 -13.88
CA GLU A 41 -7.87 2.01 -14.35
C GLU A 41 -6.33 1.88 -14.40
N VAL A 42 -5.63 2.92 -14.85
CA VAL A 42 -4.16 2.91 -14.93
C VAL A 42 -3.55 2.97 -13.53
N TRP A 43 -4.01 3.90 -12.71
CA TRP A 43 -3.43 4.12 -11.38
C TRP A 43 -3.77 2.99 -10.40
N ILE A 44 -5.00 2.48 -10.41
CA ILE A 44 -5.40 1.31 -9.60
C ILE A 44 -4.70 0.05 -10.11
N GLY A 45 -4.55 -0.10 -11.43
CA GLY A 45 -3.80 -1.21 -12.03
C GLY A 45 -2.31 -1.19 -11.61
N LEU A 46 -1.68 -0.02 -11.65
CA LEU A 46 -0.31 0.17 -11.16
C LEU A 46 -0.19 -0.11 -9.66
N LEU A 47 -1.20 0.28 -8.87
CA LEU A 47 -1.23 -0.01 -7.45
C LEU A 47 -1.28 -1.52 -7.18
N ALA A 48 -2.19 -2.23 -7.84
CA ALA A 48 -2.30 -3.68 -7.75
C ALA A 48 -1.01 -4.39 -8.21
N ALA A 49 -0.40 -3.91 -9.30
CA ALA A 49 0.90 -4.42 -9.75
C ALA A 49 2.00 -4.18 -8.72
N GLY A 50 2.01 -3.02 -8.06
CA GLY A 50 2.91 -2.70 -6.97
C GLY A 50 2.73 -3.61 -5.76
N GLU A 51 1.50 -3.89 -5.35
CA GLU A 51 1.19 -4.84 -4.26
C GLU A 51 1.71 -6.24 -4.58
N ILE A 52 1.49 -6.71 -5.80
CA ILE A 52 2.00 -8.01 -6.27
C ILE A 52 3.54 -8.01 -6.23
N ALA A 53 4.18 -6.96 -6.73
CA ALA A 53 5.64 -6.84 -6.73
C ALA A 53 6.23 -6.84 -5.32
N VAL A 54 5.59 -6.13 -4.37
CA VAL A 54 5.98 -6.14 -2.95
C VAL A 54 5.78 -7.53 -2.35
N GLY A 55 4.68 -8.22 -2.66
CA GLY A 55 4.44 -9.60 -2.26
C GLY A 55 5.53 -10.55 -2.74
N PHE A 56 5.95 -10.44 -4.00
CA PHE A 56 7.09 -11.21 -4.53
C PHE A 56 8.41 -10.82 -3.88
N ALA A 57 8.64 -9.53 -3.60
CA ALA A 57 9.84 -9.06 -2.92
C ALA A 57 9.93 -9.58 -1.47
N PHE A 58 8.80 -9.85 -0.81
CA PHE A 58 8.75 -10.52 0.48
C PHE A 58 9.19 -11.99 0.42
N LEU A 59 8.90 -12.69 -0.69
CA LEU A 59 9.35 -14.07 -0.92
C LEU A 59 10.85 -14.15 -1.24
N ALA A 60 11.45 -13.04 -1.70
CA ALA A 60 12.87 -12.94 -1.95
C ALA A 60 13.68 -12.74 -0.65
N ALA A 61 14.91 -13.26 -0.61
CA ALA A 61 15.82 -13.08 0.52
C ALA A 61 16.68 -11.82 0.39
N GLY A 62 17.27 -11.38 1.51
CA GLY A 62 18.29 -10.32 1.53
C GLY A 62 17.72 -8.92 1.32
N TRP A 63 18.29 -8.18 0.36
CA TRP A 63 17.98 -6.76 0.15
C TRP A 63 16.54 -6.53 -0.33
N TRP A 64 16.01 -7.42 -1.17
CA TRP A 64 14.63 -7.35 -1.67
C TRP A 64 13.60 -7.41 -0.54
N ARG A 65 13.83 -8.24 0.49
CA ARG A 65 12.96 -8.30 1.66
C ARG A 65 12.92 -6.97 2.42
N ARG A 66 14.05 -6.27 2.50
CA ARG A 66 14.11 -4.93 3.13
C ARG A 66 13.34 -3.90 2.32
N VAL A 67 13.46 -3.94 0.99
CA VAL A 67 12.68 -3.07 0.09
C VAL A 67 11.20 -3.37 0.23
N ALA A 68 10.80 -4.64 0.37
CA ALA A 68 9.42 -5.03 0.58
C ALA A 68 8.84 -4.46 1.88
N TYR A 69 9.57 -4.58 3.01
CA TYR A 69 9.16 -3.93 4.27
C TYR A 69 9.07 -2.41 4.14
N ALA A 70 10.07 -1.76 3.53
CA ALA A 70 10.07 -0.31 3.37
C ALA A 70 8.90 0.17 2.49
N ALA A 71 8.67 -0.48 1.35
CA ALA A 71 7.56 -0.19 0.45
C ALA A 71 6.22 -0.39 1.16
N ALA A 72 6.04 -1.49 1.90
CA ALA A 72 4.81 -1.74 2.66
C ALA A 72 4.58 -0.69 3.74
N ILE A 73 5.61 -0.28 4.49
CA ILE A 73 5.48 0.78 5.51
C ILE A 73 5.11 2.11 4.86
N VAL A 74 5.83 2.51 3.80
CA VAL A 74 5.54 3.76 3.07
C VAL A 74 4.12 3.76 2.52
N PHE A 75 3.65 2.63 1.98
CA PHE A 75 2.27 2.47 1.52
C PHE A 75 1.25 2.68 2.65
N HIS A 76 1.46 2.07 3.83
CA HIS A 76 0.56 2.27 4.96
C HIS A 76 0.58 3.71 5.50
N VAL A 77 1.73 4.37 5.49
CA VAL A 77 1.84 5.80 5.85
C VAL A 77 1.11 6.67 4.83
N ALA A 78 1.21 6.36 3.54
CA ALA A 78 0.45 7.06 2.50
C ALA A 78 -1.06 6.87 2.69
N LEU A 79 -1.51 5.63 2.99
CA LEU A 79 -2.92 5.34 3.30
C LEU A 79 -3.45 6.15 4.48
N MET A 80 -2.64 6.42 5.50
CA MET A 80 -3.05 7.24 6.66
C MET A 80 -3.41 8.68 6.27
N THR A 81 -3.00 9.16 5.09
CA THR A 81 -3.38 10.49 4.59
C THR A 81 -4.81 10.56 4.06
N PHE A 82 -5.43 9.40 3.75
CA PHE A 82 -6.77 9.31 3.19
C PHE A 82 -7.89 9.41 4.23
N GLY A 83 -7.56 9.39 5.53
CA GLY A 83 -8.55 9.62 6.59
C GLY A 83 -8.23 8.88 7.88
N TRP A 84 -8.98 9.21 8.93
CA TRP A 84 -8.75 8.66 10.27
C TRP A 84 -9.06 7.16 10.36
N GLY A 85 -10.04 6.65 9.59
CA GLY A 85 -10.38 5.22 9.57
C GLY A 85 -9.17 4.32 9.21
N PHE A 86 -8.28 4.81 8.34
CA PHE A 86 -7.08 4.09 7.94
C PHE A 86 -6.04 3.97 9.06
N TRP A 87 -6.03 4.89 10.03
CA TRP A 87 -5.08 4.84 11.14
C TRP A 87 -5.26 3.59 11.99
N LEU A 88 -6.50 3.17 12.22
CA LEU A 88 -6.81 2.00 13.05
C LEU A 88 -6.22 0.71 12.48
N TRP A 89 -6.11 0.62 11.16
CA TRP A 89 -5.50 -0.53 10.46
C TRP A 89 -4.00 -0.33 10.20
N SER A 90 -3.60 0.87 9.77
CA SER A 90 -2.21 1.15 9.40
C SER A 90 -1.27 1.14 10.59
N VAL A 91 -1.68 1.64 11.76
CA VAL A 91 -0.79 1.68 12.93
C VAL A 91 -0.39 0.26 13.38
N PRO A 92 -1.32 -0.69 13.60
CA PRO A 92 -0.95 -2.08 13.88
C PRO A 92 -0.09 -2.71 12.77
N ALA A 93 -0.48 -2.52 11.50
CA ALA A 93 0.28 -3.08 10.38
C ALA A 93 1.73 -2.57 10.32
N ILE A 94 1.94 -1.26 10.47
CA ILE A 94 3.28 -0.66 10.52
C ILE A 94 4.07 -1.18 11.73
N THR A 95 3.46 -1.34 12.90
CA THR A 95 4.17 -1.89 14.07
C THR A 95 4.65 -3.31 13.83
N ILE A 96 3.83 -4.17 13.20
CA ILE A 96 4.22 -5.54 12.86
C ILE A 96 5.31 -5.53 11.78
N LEU A 97 5.16 -4.74 10.72
CA LEU A 97 6.13 -4.63 9.63
C LEU A 97 7.49 -4.12 10.13
N THR A 98 7.49 -3.10 11.00
CA THR A 98 8.73 -2.58 11.59
C THR A 98 9.37 -3.56 12.56
N ALA A 99 8.59 -4.33 13.33
CA ALA A 99 9.10 -5.40 14.16
C ALA A 99 9.74 -6.51 13.32
N GLY A 100 9.06 -6.98 12.26
CA GLY A 100 9.57 -7.99 11.32
C GLY A 100 10.87 -7.53 10.64
N MET A 101 10.90 -6.28 10.15
CA MET A 101 12.09 -5.68 9.56
C MET A 101 13.28 -5.65 10.54
N ARG A 102 13.04 -5.38 11.83
CA ARG A 102 14.08 -5.40 12.87
C ARG A 102 14.55 -6.81 13.18
N HIS A 103 13.65 -7.79 13.25
CA HIS A 103 13.97 -9.20 13.46
C HIS A 103 14.73 -9.83 12.30
N ASP A 104 14.59 -9.28 11.09
CA ASP A 104 15.31 -9.74 9.90
C ASP A 104 16.71 -9.11 9.74
N ARG A 105 17.07 -8.11 10.56
CA ARG A 105 18.43 -7.51 10.56
C ARG A 105 19.55 -8.48 10.97
N PRO A 106 19.41 -9.35 11.99
CA PRO A 106 20.44 -10.30 12.42
C PRO A 106 20.78 -11.34 11.34
N ALA A 107 19.80 -11.77 10.53
CA ALA A 107 20.00 -12.81 9.52
C ALA A 107 20.88 -12.38 8.33
N VAL A 108 20.99 -11.07 8.06
CA VAL A 108 21.81 -10.52 6.97
C VAL A 108 23.24 -10.21 7.43
N ALA A 109 23.47 -10.06 8.73
CA ALA A 109 24.79 -9.77 9.30
C ALA A 109 25.65 -11.03 9.56
N GLY A 110 25.05 -12.23 9.54
CA GLY A 110 25.75 -13.51 9.75
C GLY A 110 26.12 -14.26 8.46
N ALA A 111 25.92 -13.65 7.28
CA ALA A 111 26.20 -14.26 5.97
C ALA A 111 27.43 -13.66 5.27
N SER A 112 28.30 -12.97 6.01
CA SER A 112 29.58 -12.42 5.53
C SER A 112 30.76 -13.23 6.05
#